data_AF-A0A8J4GNL1-F1
#
_entry.id   AF-A0A8J4GNL1-F1
#
_cell.length_a   1.000
_cell.length_b   1.000
_cell.length_c   1.000
_cell.angle_alpha   90.00
_cell.angle_beta   90.00
_cell.angle_gamma   90.00
#
_symmetry.space_group_name_H-M   'P 1'
#
loop_
_entity.id
_entity.type
_entity.pdbx_description
1 polymer ?
#
loop_
_entity_poly.entity_id
_entity_poly.type
_entity_poly.pdbx_seq_one_letter_code
_entity_poly.pdbx_strand_id
1 'polypeptide(L)'
;GTNVSSGAGGDVSGLPLEQQVVHYARAGAAAAAGDDAVKAAMAFHLLNGCFSRATGGFEGFTALAAAAASAAPGLVAALVEAVSEGAPQSLMAYNTLSYLALSAEVVPQLLSSGLVAVLVGQARAAATSPLEQQLLVSGLALLVTMTRVNAEARGRLAGMRGVAAALGGSAAPPGGGGAIAGAAAGAGAHTHPKGSGPGAELRAAAGGAGPAV
;
A
#
# COMPACT_ATOMS: atom_id res chain seq x y z
N GLY A 1 -35.31 -16.27 -16.64
CA GLY A 1 -34.89 -17.27 -15.65
C GLY A 1 -33.38 -17.30 -15.64
N THR A 2 -32.82 -17.03 -14.46
CA THR A 2 -31.47 -17.38 -13.96
C THR A 2 -30.23 -16.87 -14.71
N ASN A 3 -29.74 -15.72 -14.23
CA ASN A 3 -28.40 -15.49 -13.66
C ASN A 3 -27.23 -16.41 -14.09
N VAL A 4 -26.21 -15.80 -14.68
CA VAL A 4 -24.80 -16.09 -14.35
C VAL A 4 -24.04 -14.76 -14.25
N SER A 5 -23.99 -14.22 -13.02
CA SER A 5 -22.97 -13.27 -12.60
C SER A 5 -22.40 -13.83 -11.31
N SER A 6 -21.41 -14.73 -11.43
CA SER A 6 -20.62 -15.21 -10.30
C SER A 6 -19.17 -14.82 -10.53
N GLY A 7 -18.64 -14.03 -9.60
CA GLY A 7 -17.32 -13.44 -9.64
C GLY A 7 -16.19 -14.43 -9.91
N ALA A 8 -15.17 -13.92 -10.60
CA ALA A 8 -13.95 -14.59 -10.99
C ALA A 8 -13.05 -14.97 -9.79
N GLY A 9 -13.53 -15.87 -8.94
CA GLY A 9 -12.75 -16.54 -7.90
C GLY A 9 -12.67 -18.03 -8.22
N GLY A 10 -11.95 -18.39 -9.28
CA GLY A 10 -11.69 -19.80 -9.58
C GLY A 10 -10.81 -20.42 -8.50
N ASP A 11 -10.99 -21.71 -8.21
CA ASP A 11 -10.08 -22.44 -7.33
C ASP A 11 -8.68 -22.49 -7.98
N VAL A 12 -7.70 -21.86 -7.32
CA VAL A 12 -6.31 -21.76 -7.76
C VAL A 12 -5.36 -22.50 -6.80
N SER A 13 -5.88 -23.29 -5.86
CA SER A 13 -5.09 -23.95 -4.81
C SER A 13 -3.99 -24.89 -5.33
N GLY A 14 -4.13 -25.39 -6.57
CA GLY A 14 -3.12 -26.23 -7.24
C GLY A 14 -2.00 -25.47 -7.97
N LEU A 15 -2.07 -24.14 -8.08
CA LEU A 15 -1.03 -23.35 -8.74
C LEU A 15 0.16 -23.07 -7.81
N PRO A 16 1.36 -22.78 -8.34
CA PRO A 16 2.43 -22.20 -7.52
C PRO A 16 1.97 -20.94 -6.79
N LEU A 17 2.43 -20.74 -5.55
CA LEU A 17 2.01 -19.63 -4.69
C LEU A 17 2.08 -18.26 -5.39
N GLU A 18 3.12 -18.04 -6.19
CA GLU A 18 3.36 -16.79 -6.92
C GLU A 18 2.23 -16.51 -7.92
N GLN A 19 1.76 -17.55 -8.62
CA GLN A 19 0.65 -17.45 -9.56
C GLN A 19 -0.69 -17.25 -8.84
N GLN A 20 -0.87 -17.88 -7.67
CA GLN A 20 -2.04 -17.64 -6.82
C GLN A 20 -2.10 -16.18 -6.38
N VAL A 21 -0.99 -15.62 -5.90
CA VAL A 21 -0.89 -14.21 -5.48
C VAL A 21 -1.23 -13.26 -6.63
N VAL A 22 -0.70 -13.51 -7.84
CA VAL A 22 -1.06 -12.71 -9.02
C VAL A 22 -2.55 -12.83 -9.34
N HIS A 23 -3.13 -14.03 -9.27
CA HIS A 23 -4.56 -14.24 -9.52
C HIS A 23 -5.42 -13.47 -8.51
N TYR A 24 -5.13 -13.59 -7.21
CA TYR A 24 -5.85 -12.88 -6.17
C TYR A 24 -5.67 -11.36 -6.25
N ALA A 25 -4.48 -10.87 -6.64
CA ALA A 25 -4.27 -9.45 -6.85
C ALA A 25 -5.14 -8.91 -8.01
N ARG A 26 -5.24 -9.65 -9.12
CA ARG A 26 -6.11 -9.27 -10.24
C ARG A 26 -7.60 -9.31 -9.87
N ALA A 27 -8.03 -10.36 -9.17
CA ALA A 27 -9.41 -10.47 -8.69
C ALA A 27 -9.76 -9.36 -7.69
N GLY A 28 -8.85 -9.07 -6.76
CA GLY A 28 -8.96 -7.94 -5.83
C GLY A 28 -9.03 -6.61 -6.56
N ALA A 29 -8.17 -6.39 -7.56
CA ALA A 29 -8.18 -5.17 -8.37
C ALA A 29 -9.53 -4.96 -9.08
N ALA A 30 -10.08 -6.02 -9.68
CA ALA A 30 -11.38 -5.97 -10.34
C ALA A 30 -12.52 -5.72 -9.34
N ALA A 31 -12.49 -6.34 -8.16
CA ALA A 31 -13.48 -6.12 -7.11
C ALA A 31 -13.41 -4.69 -6.52
N ALA A 32 -12.20 -4.14 -6.41
CA ALA A 32 -11.97 -2.77 -5.96
C ALA A 32 -12.48 -1.72 -6.94
N ALA A 33 -12.42 -2.00 -8.24
CA ALA A 33 -12.88 -1.10 -9.29
C ALA A 33 -14.40 -1.16 -9.54
N GLY A 34 -15.15 -1.97 -8.78
CA GLY A 34 -16.61 -2.03 -8.87
C GLY A 34 -17.32 -0.98 -8.02
N ASP A 35 -18.64 -0.90 -8.15
CA ASP A 35 -19.47 0.16 -7.54
C ASP A 35 -19.80 -0.06 -6.04
N ASP A 36 -19.27 -1.11 -5.41
CA ASP A 36 -19.62 -1.49 -4.04
C ASP A 36 -18.48 -1.12 -3.07
N ALA A 37 -18.71 -0.08 -2.27
CA ALA A 37 -17.71 0.47 -1.34
C ALA A 37 -17.23 -0.54 -0.29
N VAL A 38 -18.09 -1.46 0.18
CA VAL A 38 -17.71 -2.47 1.16
C VAL A 38 -16.81 -3.52 0.51
N LYS A 39 -17.17 -3.97 -0.70
CA LYS A 39 -16.31 -4.88 -1.47
C LYS A 39 -14.99 -4.21 -1.84
N ALA A 40 -15.00 -2.92 -2.16
CA ALA A 40 -13.79 -2.18 -2.45
C ALA A 40 -12.85 -2.12 -1.23
N ALA A 41 -13.37 -1.83 -0.03
CA ALA A 41 -12.58 -1.87 1.20
C ALA A 41 -11.95 -3.25 1.46
N MET A 42 -12.75 -4.33 1.34
CA MET A 42 -12.24 -5.71 1.48
C MET A 42 -11.21 -6.05 0.40
N ALA A 43 -11.40 -5.58 -0.82
CA ALA A 43 -10.47 -5.78 -1.91
C ALA A 43 -9.14 -5.07 -1.68
N PHE A 44 -9.13 -3.87 -1.09
CA PHE A 44 -7.90 -3.19 -0.68
C PHE A 44 -7.13 -3.98 0.40
N HIS A 45 -7.82 -4.61 1.36
CA HIS A 45 -7.18 -5.53 2.30
C HIS A 45 -6.52 -6.72 1.58
N LEU A 46 -7.24 -7.36 0.65
CA LEU A 46 -6.72 -8.48 -0.12
C LEU A 46 -5.49 -8.08 -0.93
N LEU A 47 -5.54 -6.94 -1.61
CA LEU A 47 -4.43 -6.40 -2.40
C LEU A 47 -3.19 -6.15 -1.55
N ASN A 48 -3.34 -5.50 -0.39
CA ASN A 48 -2.23 -5.29 0.55
C ASN A 48 -1.63 -6.61 1.04
N GLY A 49 -2.48 -7.63 1.27
CA GLY A 49 -2.03 -8.99 1.57
C GLY A 49 -1.25 -9.63 0.43
N CYS A 50 -1.67 -9.43 -0.81
CA CYS A 50 -0.96 -9.92 -2.00
C CYS A 50 0.40 -9.24 -2.16
N PHE A 51 0.46 -7.92 -2.00
CA PHE A 51 1.70 -7.14 -2.04
C PHE A 51 2.71 -7.58 -0.97
N SER A 52 2.23 -7.84 0.24
CA SER A 52 3.08 -8.34 1.33
C SER A 52 3.61 -9.76 1.10
N ARG A 53 2.95 -10.53 0.23
CA ARG A 53 3.33 -11.90 -0.16
C ARG A 53 4.03 -11.97 -1.51
N ALA A 54 4.31 -10.84 -2.16
CA ALA A 54 5.03 -10.81 -3.42
C ALA A 54 6.41 -11.49 -3.23
N THR A 55 6.70 -12.48 -4.04
CA THR A 55 7.99 -13.16 -4.08
C THR A 55 8.90 -12.52 -5.15
N GLY A 56 10.18 -12.88 -5.19
CA GLY A 56 11.11 -12.33 -6.19
C GLY A 56 11.62 -10.91 -5.88
N GLY A 57 11.48 -10.44 -4.63
CA GLY A 57 12.00 -9.14 -4.20
C GLY A 57 11.31 -7.96 -4.87
N PHE A 58 12.07 -6.88 -5.12
CA PHE A 58 11.52 -5.65 -5.68
C PHE A 58 10.95 -5.82 -7.09
N GLU A 59 11.55 -6.69 -7.92
CA GLU A 59 11.08 -6.94 -9.29
C GLU A 59 9.74 -7.67 -9.31
N GLY A 60 9.59 -8.75 -8.53
CA GLY A 60 8.32 -9.47 -8.43
C GLY A 60 7.21 -8.62 -7.82
N PHE A 61 7.56 -7.73 -6.90
CA PHE A 61 6.65 -6.74 -6.36
C PHE A 61 6.15 -5.74 -7.43
N THR A 62 7.06 -5.12 -8.20
CA THR A 62 6.68 -4.13 -9.21
C THR A 62 5.90 -4.76 -10.37
N ALA A 63 6.23 -6.01 -10.73
CA ALA A 63 5.46 -6.82 -11.67
C ALA A 63 4.04 -7.12 -11.16
N LEU A 64 3.87 -7.45 -9.88
CA LEU A 64 2.55 -7.66 -9.27
C LEU A 64 1.72 -6.38 -9.28
N ALA A 65 2.32 -5.23 -8.97
CA ALA A 65 1.66 -3.93 -9.02
C ALA A 65 1.17 -3.58 -10.44
N ALA A 66 2.03 -3.77 -11.44
CA ALA A 66 1.66 -3.58 -12.85
C ALA A 66 0.55 -4.56 -13.29
N ALA A 67 0.62 -5.83 -12.86
CA ALA A 67 -0.38 -6.85 -13.16
C ALA A 67 -1.75 -6.54 -12.53
N ALA A 68 -1.78 -6.00 -11.30
CA ALA A 68 -3.02 -5.59 -10.64
C ALA A 68 -3.65 -4.37 -11.34
N ALA A 69 -2.85 -3.33 -11.62
CA ALA A 69 -3.33 -2.11 -12.28
C ALA A 69 -3.80 -2.37 -13.72
N SER A 70 -3.10 -3.22 -14.48
CA SER A 70 -3.50 -3.57 -15.85
C SER A 70 -4.75 -4.46 -15.91
N ALA A 71 -4.99 -5.29 -14.90
CA ALA A 71 -6.17 -6.16 -14.85
C ALA A 71 -7.47 -5.39 -14.56
N ALA A 72 -7.39 -4.24 -13.89
CA ALA A 72 -8.55 -3.40 -13.61
C ALA A 72 -8.20 -1.91 -13.79
N PRO A 73 -8.47 -1.32 -14.98
CA PRO A 73 -8.18 0.08 -15.25
C PRO A 73 -8.84 1.07 -14.27
N GLY A 74 -9.97 0.68 -13.66
CA GLY A 74 -10.68 1.48 -12.65
C GLY A 74 -10.05 1.45 -11.25
N LEU A 75 -9.07 0.57 -10.98
CA LEU A 75 -8.47 0.41 -9.65
C LEU A 75 -7.90 1.72 -9.12
N VAL A 76 -7.12 2.43 -9.95
CA VAL A 76 -6.50 3.70 -9.54
C VAL A 76 -7.56 4.75 -9.23
N ALA A 77 -8.63 4.83 -10.03
CA ALA A 77 -9.71 5.77 -9.79
C ALA A 77 -10.41 5.49 -8.45
N ALA A 78 -10.76 4.22 -8.19
CA ALA A 78 -11.40 3.81 -6.93
C ALA A 78 -10.52 4.09 -5.71
N LEU A 79 -9.21 3.90 -5.82
CA LEU A 79 -8.26 4.23 -4.76
C LEU A 79 -8.18 5.74 -4.51
N VAL A 80 -8.18 6.55 -5.57
CA VAL A 80 -8.15 8.02 -5.44
C VAL A 80 -9.45 8.55 -4.84
N GLU A 81 -10.59 8.00 -5.24
CA GLU A 81 -11.89 8.31 -4.65
C GLU A 81 -11.89 8.01 -3.16
N ALA A 82 -11.49 6.80 -2.76
CA ALA A 82 -11.37 6.41 -1.36
C ALA A 82 -10.40 7.29 -0.57
N VAL A 83 -9.31 7.77 -1.18
CA VAL A 83 -8.39 8.73 -0.53
C VAL A 83 -9.02 10.11 -0.40
N SER A 84 -9.80 10.55 -1.38
CA SER A 84 -10.42 11.88 -1.38
C SER A 84 -11.47 12.05 -0.28
N GLU A 85 -12.11 10.96 0.16
CA GLU A 85 -13.03 10.96 1.31
C GLU A 85 -12.37 11.37 2.63
N GLY A 86 -11.07 11.09 2.80
CA GLY A 86 -10.31 11.49 4.00
C GLY A 86 -10.71 10.75 5.29
N ALA A 87 -11.33 9.58 5.18
CA ALA A 87 -11.82 8.79 6.31
C ALA A 87 -10.76 7.77 6.80
N PRO A 88 -10.92 7.12 7.98
CA PRO A 88 -9.94 6.15 8.48
C PRO A 88 -9.64 5.01 7.51
N GLN A 89 -10.64 4.54 6.75
CA GLN A 89 -10.46 3.52 5.72
C GLN A 89 -9.55 3.96 4.57
N SER A 90 -9.39 5.27 4.34
CA SER A 90 -8.51 5.83 3.32
C SER A 90 -7.04 5.46 3.55
N LEU A 91 -6.63 5.11 4.78
CA LEU A 91 -5.28 4.63 5.07
C LEU A 91 -4.94 3.35 4.30
N MET A 92 -5.92 2.49 4.06
CA MET A 92 -5.72 1.27 3.29
C MET A 92 -5.57 1.54 1.80
N ALA A 93 -6.33 2.51 1.28
CA ALA A 93 -6.18 2.99 -0.07
C ALA A 93 -4.80 3.64 -0.26
N TYR A 94 -4.34 4.44 0.70
CA TYR A 94 -2.98 5.01 0.73
C TYR A 94 -1.88 3.95 0.71
N ASN A 95 -2.02 2.89 1.51
CA ASN A 95 -1.05 1.79 1.53
C ASN A 95 -1.00 1.09 0.16
N THR A 96 -2.16 0.80 -0.41
CA THR A 96 -2.28 0.17 -1.75
C THR A 96 -1.68 1.08 -2.83
N LEU A 97 -1.95 2.39 -2.79
CA LEU A 97 -1.34 3.37 -3.71
C LEU A 97 0.16 3.46 -3.55
N SER A 98 0.68 3.37 -2.32
CA SER A 98 2.12 3.36 -2.04
C SER A 98 2.80 2.17 -2.68
N TYR A 99 2.14 1.00 -2.64
CA TYR A 99 2.59 -0.18 -3.35
C TYR A 99 2.57 0.01 -4.87
N LEU A 100 1.49 0.55 -5.43
CA LEU A 100 1.39 0.81 -6.87
C LEU A 100 2.43 1.83 -7.37
N ALA A 101 2.71 2.87 -6.59
CA ALA A 101 3.63 3.95 -6.95
C ALA A 101 5.11 3.53 -7.04
N LEU A 102 5.46 2.36 -6.50
CA LEU A 102 6.79 1.78 -6.66
C LEU A 102 7.00 1.21 -8.08
N SER A 103 5.93 0.96 -8.84
CA SER A 103 6.02 0.52 -10.23
C SER A 103 5.99 1.72 -11.19
N ALA A 104 7.09 1.94 -11.90
CA ALA A 104 7.21 3.03 -12.87
C ALA A 104 6.14 2.97 -13.98
N GLU A 105 5.62 1.78 -14.29
CA GLU A 105 4.55 1.55 -15.27
C GLU A 105 3.19 2.07 -14.81
N VAL A 106 2.95 2.09 -13.49
CA VAL A 106 1.65 2.52 -12.91
C VAL A 106 1.65 4.02 -12.64
N VAL A 107 2.82 4.63 -12.41
CA VAL A 107 2.94 6.07 -12.10
C VAL A 107 2.25 6.99 -13.11
N PRO A 108 2.34 6.79 -14.44
CA PRO A 108 1.58 7.60 -15.40
C PRO A 108 0.07 7.62 -15.14
N GLN A 109 -0.51 6.48 -14.77
CA GLN A 109 -1.94 6.37 -14.43
C GLN A 109 -2.27 7.16 -13.17
N LEU A 110 -1.42 7.06 -12.13
CA LEU A 110 -1.52 7.83 -10.89
C LEU A 110 -1.44 9.34 -11.14
N LEU A 111 -0.64 9.79 -12.11
CA LEU A 111 -0.54 11.20 -12.47
C LEU A 111 -1.79 11.70 -13.20
N SER A 112 -2.45 10.85 -13.99
CA SER A 112 -3.67 11.20 -14.73
C SER A 112 -4.96 11.09 -13.90
N SER A 113 -4.94 10.41 -12.76
CA SER A 113 -6.14 10.12 -11.97
C SER A 113 -6.61 11.25 -11.05
N GLY A 114 -5.94 12.40 -11.08
CA GLY A 114 -6.26 13.52 -10.18
C GLY A 114 -5.71 13.36 -8.76
N LEU A 115 -4.97 12.28 -8.46
CA LEU A 115 -4.35 12.03 -7.16
C LEU A 115 -3.57 13.25 -6.65
N VAL A 116 -2.73 13.88 -7.49
CA VAL A 116 -1.93 15.04 -7.07
C VAL A 116 -2.80 16.20 -6.58
N ALA A 117 -3.94 16.46 -7.24
CA ALA A 117 -4.86 17.51 -6.82
C ALA A 117 -5.49 17.20 -5.46
N VAL A 118 -5.87 15.94 -5.23
CA VAL A 118 -6.38 15.47 -3.93
C VAL A 118 -5.33 15.67 -2.83
N LEU A 119 -4.09 15.23 -3.05
CA LEU A 119 -3.01 15.35 -2.07
C LEU A 119 -2.66 16.81 -1.75
N VAL A 120 -2.66 17.69 -2.75
CA VAL A 120 -2.45 19.13 -2.56
C VAL A 120 -3.62 19.76 -1.80
N GLY A 121 -4.85 19.35 -2.09
CA GLY A 121 -6.04 19.78 -1.36
C GLY A 121 -5.97 19.38 0.12
N GLN A 122 -5.62 18.13 0.39
CA GLN A 122 -5.44 17.62 1.75
C GLN A 122 -4.29 18.32 2.47
N ALA A 123 -3.16 18.62 1.80
CA ALA A 123 -2.08 19.39 2.41
C ALA A 123 -2.47 20.82 2.79
N ARG A 124 -3.41 21.44 2.05
CA ARG A 124 -3.96 22.76 2.40
C ARG A 124 -5.01 22.70 3.50
N ALA A 125 -5.80 21.62 3.52
CA ALA A 125 -6.90 21.44 4.45
C ALA A 125 -6.49 20.79 5.77
N ALA A 126 -5.29 20.18 5.83
CA ALA A 126 -4.82 19.44 6.99
C ALA A 126 -4.96 20.28 8.26
N ALA A 127 -5.91 19.90 9.11
CA ALA A 127 -6.10 20.51 10.41
C ALA A 127 -5.22 19.79 11.46
N THR A 128 -5.46 20.08 12.73
CA THR A 128 -4.65 19.58 13.85
C THR A 128 -5.00 18.16 14.27
N SER A 129 -5.88 17.44 13.54
CA SER A 129 -6.25 16.08 13.93
C SER A 129 -5.12 15.08 13.62
N PRO A 130 -4.88 14.09 14.50
CA PRO A 130 -3.85 13.07 14.26
C PRO A 130 -4.09 12.27 12.97
N LEU A 131 -5.35 12.04 12.60
CA LEU A 131 -5.70 11.32 11.38
C LEU A 131 -5.33 12.11 10.14
N GLU A 132 -5.68 13.40 10.06
CA GLU A 132 -5.32 14.25 8.91
C GLU A 132 -3.80 14.39 8.78
N GLN A 133 -3.07 14.48 9.89
CA GLN A 133 -1.61 14.46 9.89
C GLN A 133 -1.05 13.16 9.32
N GLN A 134 -1.63 12.01 9.69
CA GLN A 134 -1.20 10.71 9.16
C GLN A 134 -1.51 10.55 7.66
N LEU A 135 -2.69 10.99 7.21
CA LEU A 135 -3.06 10.99 5.79
C LEU A 135 -2.14 11.92 4.99
N LEU A 136 -1.83 13.10 5.53
CA LEU A 136 -0.87 14.03 4.94
C LEU A 136 0.52 13.39 4.79
N VAL A 137 1.07 12.79 5.85
CA VAL A 137 2.39 12.12 5.80
C VAL A 137 2.38 11.00 4.76
N SER A 138 1.31 10.22 4.70
CA SER A 138 1.15 9.14 3.70
C SER A 138 1.11 9.69 2.27
N GLY A 139 0.38 10.78 2.04
CA GLY A 139 0.32 11.47 0.75
C GLY A 139 1.66 12.08 0.33
N LEU A 140 2.40 12.68 1.27
CA LEU A 140 3.74 13.21 1.01
C LEU A 140 4.72 12.10 0.63
N ALA A 141 4.71 10.99 1.37
CA ALA A 141 5.54 9.83 1.08
C ALA A 141 5.22 9.24 -0.31
N LEU A 142 3.94 9.22 -0.70
CA LEU A 142 3.49 8.79 -2.02
C LEU A 142 4.04 9.70 -3.13
N LEU A 143 3.94 11.02 -2.98
CA LEU A 143 4.50 12.00 -3.94
C LEU A 143 6.02 11.83 -4.08
N VAL A 144 6.73 11.71 -2.96
CA VAL A 144 8.18 11.47 -2.96
C VAL A 144 8.51 10.18 -3.71
N THR A 145 7.77 9.10 -3.45
CA THR A 145 7.97 7.80 -4.13
C THR A 145 7.81 7.93 -5.63
N MET A 146 6.73 8.57 -6.10
CA MET A 146 6.49 8.79 -7.54
C MET A 146 7.62 9.58 -8.21
N THR A 147 8.13 10.65 -7.57
CA THR A 147 9.23 11.47 -8.14
C THR A 147 10.59 10.75 -8.17
N ARG A 148 10.79 9.76 -7.29
CA ARG A 148 12.00 8.93 -7.26
C ARG A 148 11.97 7.87 -8.35
N VAL A 149 10.82 7.23 -8.53
CA VAL A 149 10.65 6.10 -9.45
C VAL A 149 10.44 6.56 -10.90
N ASN A 150 9.87 7.75 -11.13
CA ASN A 150 9.51 8.19 -12.46
C ASN A 150 9.92 9.67 -12.74
N ALA A 151 10.68 9.88 -13.82
CA ALA A 151 11.18 11.19 -14.21
C ALA A 151 10.08 12.14 -14.73
N GLU A 152 9.04 11.61 -15.38
CA GLU A 152 7.87 12.40 -15.79
C GLU A 152 7.11 12.90 -14.57
N ALA A 153 6.92 12.05 -13.55
CA ALA A 153 6.31 12.48 -12.29
C ALA A 153 7.07 13.65 -11.67
N ARG A 154 8.41 13.57 -11.67
CA ARG A 154 9.28 14.65 -11.20
C ARG A 154 9.08 15.94 -12.02
N GLY A 155 9.08 15.84 -13.35
CA GLY A 155 8.87 16.99 -14.24
C GLY A 155 7.49 17.64 -14.05
N ARG A 156 6.43 16.83 -14.01
CA ARG A 156 5.06 17.31 -13.80
C ARG A 156 4.90 17.98 -12.44
N LEU A 157 5.39 17.38 -11.36
CA LEU A 157 5.28 17.95 -10.01
C LEU A 157 6.08 19.26 -9.87
N ALA A 158 7.25 19.36 -10.49
CA ALA A 158 8.03 20.59 -10.53
C ALA A 158 7.33 21.72 -11.31
N GLY A 159 6.58 21.37 -12.36
CA GLY A 159 5.82 22.32 -13.19
C GLY A 159 4.47 22.76 -12.60
N MET A 160 3.96 22.07 -11.55
CA MET A 160 2.64 22.36 -10.99
C MET A 160 2.68 23.55 -10.02
N ARG A 161 2.00 24.63 -10.42
CA ARG A 161 1.85 25.84 -9.59
C ARG A 161 1.16 25.50 -8.27
N GLY A 162 1.74 25.95 -7.16
CA GLY A 162 1.17 25.80 -5.82
C GLY A 162 1.44 24.47 -5.12
N VAL A 163 2.13 23.51 -5.76
CA VAL A 163 2.61 22.29 -5.09
C VAL A 163 3.70 22.63 -4.10
N ALA A 164 4.76 23.34 -4.52
CA ALA A 164 5.85 23.74 -3.63
C ALA A 164 5.36 24.59 -2.43
N ALA A 165 4.38 25.48 -2.65
CA ALA A 165 3.80 26.30 -1.58
C ALA A 165 2.95 25.46 -0.60
N ALA A 166 2.15 24.50 -1.10
CA ALA A 166 1.40 23.59 -0.25
C ALA A 166 2.33 22.67 0.57
N LEU A 167 3.39 22.14 -0.05
CA LEU A 167 4.40 21.32 0.61
C LEU A 167 5.22 22.12 1.64
N GLY A 168 5.60 23.36 1.31
CA GLY A 168 6.31 24.25 2.22
C GLY A 168 5.48 24.68 3.42
N GLY A 169 4.16 24.87 3.24
CA GLY A 169 3.23 25.14 4.34
C GLY A 169 3.06 23.95 5.28
N SER A 170 3.08 22.72 4.77
CA SER A 170 3.00 21.49 5.58
C SER A 170 4.29 21.13 6.34
N ALA A 171 5.42 21.73 5.98
CA ALA A 171 6.71 21.52 6.66
C ALA A 171 6.94 22.48 7.84
N ALA A 172 6.05 23.45 8.05
CA ALA A 172 6.09 24.32 9.22
C ALA A 172 5.43 23.59 10.40
N PRO A 173 6.19 23.19 11.44
CA PRO A 173 5.57 22.59 12.61
C PRO A 173 4.63 23.61 13.26
N PRO A 174 3.42 23.21 13.71
CA PRO A 174 2.62 24.02 14.61
C PRO A 174 3.32 24.01 15.98
N GLY A 175 4.37 24.83 16.10
CA GLY A 175 5.17 25.00 17.32
C GLY A 175 6.36 24.07 17.44
N GLY A 176 7.54 24.66 17.62
CA GLY A 176 8.71 24.00 18.21
C GLY A 176 9.62 23.27 17.21
N GLY A 177 10.86 23.76 17.10
CA GLY A 177 11.90 23.17 16.26
C GLY A 177 12.18 21.71 16.60
N GLY A 178 12.24 20.90 15.54
CA GLY A 178 12.73 19.53 15.56
C GLY A 178 12.99 19.14 14.12
N ALA A 179 14.27 19.16 13.73
CA ALA A 179 14.71 18.85 12.38
C ALA A 179 14.24 17.45 11.96
N ILE A 180 13.43 17.37 10.90
CA ILE A 180 13.23 16.14 10.14
C ILE A 180 14.39 15.98 9.15
N ALA A 181 15.62 16.06 9.66
CA ALA A 181 16.84 15.78 8.92
C ALA A 181 17.41 14.47 9.50
N GLY A 182 16.94 13.32 9.00
CA GLY A 182 17.46 12.06 9.52
C GLY A 182 16.86 10.73 9.04
N ALA A 183 15.88 10.70 8.11
CA ALA A 183 15.26 9.43 7.69
C ALA A 183 15.52 9.05 6.22
N ALA A 184 16.55 9.62 5.59
CA ALA A 184 16.99 9.24 4.23
C ALA A 184 18.37 8.55 4.21
N ALA A 185 19.00 8.32 5.37
CA ALA A 185 20.26 7.59 5.49
C ALA A 185 20.09 6.46 6.50
N GLY A 186 19.63 5.29 6.04
CA GLY A 186 19.43 4.14 6.92
C GLY A 186 18.60 3.00 6.33
N ALA A 187 18.73 2.70 5.04
CA ALA A 187 18.22 1.45 4.46
C ALA A 187 19.42 0.63 3.99
N GLY A 188 20.07 -0.06 4.93
CA GLY A 188 21.28 -0.82 4.66
C GLY A 188 21.85 -1.52 5.89
N ALA A 189 21.06 -2.38 6.54
CA ALA A 189 21.58 -3.44 7.43
C ALA A 189 20.48 -4.46 7.77
N HIS A 190 20.14 -5.35 6.82
CA HIS A 190 19.49 -6.61 7.18
C HIS A 190 20.57 -7.63 7.52
N THR A 191 21.00 -7.68 8.77
CA THR A 191 21.81 -8.78 9.29
C THR A 191 20.87 -9.91 9.74
N HIS A 192 20.91 -11.03 9.03
CA HIS A 192 20.36 -12.31 9.46
C HIS A 192 20.88 -12.69 10.85
N PRO A 193 20.03 -12.97 11.86
CA PRO A 193 20.40 -13.86 12.94
C PRO A 193 20.21 -15.31 12.46
N LYS A 194 21.34 -16.00 12.23
CA LYS A 194 21.37 -17.46 12.21
C LYS A 194 21.11 -17.98 13.62
N GLY A 195 20.11 -18.86 13.73
CA GLY A 195 20.10 -19.96 14.69
C GLY A 195 19.57 -19.67 16.08
N SER A 196 18.31 -20.08 16.34
CA SER A 196 17.92 -20.96 17.46
C SER A 196 16.40 -21.20 17.37
N GLY A 197 16.00 -22.44 17.12
CA GLY A 197 14.60 -22.83 16.97
C GLY A 197 13.85 -22.90 18.31
N PRO A 198 12.53 -22.66 18.34
CA PRO A 198 11.71 -22.91 19.52
C PRO A 198 11.19 -24.36 19.50
N GLY A 199 11.96 -25.26 20.10
CA GLY A 199 11.58 -26.68 20.26
C GLY A 199 12.03 -27.31 21.57
N ALA A 200 12.39 -26.52 22.58
CA ALA A 200 13.07 -27.01 23.79
C ALA A 200 12.35 -26.77 25.13
N GLU A 201 11.16 -26.17 25.18
CA GLU A 201 10.51 -25.85 26.48
C GLU A 201 9.04 -26.29 26.58
N LEU A 202 8.72 -27.48 26.07
CA LEU A 202 7.40 -28.12 26.25
C LEU A 202 7.52 -29.61 26.63
N ARG A 203 8.42 -29.93 27.56
CA ARG A 203 8.45 -31.22 28.29
C ARG A 203 8.85 -31.03 29.75
N ALA A 204 7.96 -30.39 30.51
CA ALA A 204 8.02 -30.39 31.97
C ALA A 204 6.60 -30.31 32.57
N ALA A 205 5.72 -31.23 32.18
CA ALA A 205 4.42 -31.42 32.84
C ALA A 205 3.76 -32.75 32.42
N ALA A 206 4.43 -33.88 32.61
CA ALA A 206 3.78 -35.20 32.62
C ALA A 206 4.75 -36.24 33.23
N GLY A 207 4.53 -36.60 34.49
CA GLY A 207 5.36 -37.58 35.19
C GLY A 207 5.03 -37.66 36.66
N GLY A 208 3.77 -37.99 36.95
CA GLY A 208 3.32 -38.30 38.31
C GLY A 208 4.01 -39.54 38.88
N ALA A 209 4.18 -39.51 40.19
CA ALA A 209 4.73 -40.57 41.03
C ALA A 209 3.94 -41.89 40.93
N GLY A 210 4.66 -43.00 41.02
CA GLY A 210 4.16 -44.38 41.24
C GLY A 210 5.33 -45.38 41.31
N PRO A 211 5.26 -46.45 42.13
CA PRO A 211 6.29 -46.70 43.15
C PRO A 211 7.34 -47.79 42.82
N ALA A 212 8.30 -47.85 43.73
CA ALA A 212 9.48 -48.70 43.82
C ALA A 212 9.25 -50.22 43.78
N VAL A 213 10.28 -50.91 43.27
CA VAL A 213 10.69 -52.28 43.65
C VAL A 213 12.19 -52.25 43.90
#